data_AF-B1H1R6-F1
#
_entry.id   AF-B1H1R6-F1
#
_cell.length_a   1.000
_cell.length_b   1.000
_cell.length_c   1.000
_cell.angle_alpha   90.00
_cell.angle_beta   90.00
_cell.angle_gamma   90.00
#
_symmetry.space_group_name_H-M   'P 1'
#
loop_
_entity.id
_entity.type
_entity.pdbx_description
1 polymer ?
#
loop_
_entity_poly.entity_id
_entity_poly.type
_entity_poly.pdbx_seq_one_letter_code
_entity_poly.pdbx_strand_id
1 'polypeptide(L)'
;MGHWRDVLIGLRWLLLLLSMACVSVHTTTDFLQHWPVPYKRFEFRPKNDPYCQAKYTFCPTGYADGSIPVMKNEDIIQVFRLQAPVWEFKYGDLLGHFVSEAFLISKTKLISNQ
;
A
#
# COMPACT_ATOMS: atom_id res chain seq x y z
N MET A 1 -37.53 -56.48 10.23
CA MET A 1 -36.52 -56.04 9.24
C MET A 1 -36.69 -54.58 8.76
N GLY A 2 -37.42 -53.71 9.49
CA GLY A 2 -37.60 -52.29 9.12
C GLY A 2 -36.64 -51.33 9.83
N HIS A 3 -36.44 -51.53 11.14
CA HIS A 3 -35.70 -50.61 12.02
C HIS A 3 -34.25 -50.30 11.58
N TRP A 4 -33.53 -51.31 11.05
CA TRP A 4 -32.15 -51.13 10.59
C TRP A 4 -32.05 -50.28 9.31
N ARG A 5 -33.10 -50.27 8.48
CA ARG A 5 -33.13 -49.46 7.24
C ARG A 5 -33.30 -47.98 7.59
N ASP A 6 -34.11 -47.68 8.58
CA ASP A 6 -34.37 -46.31 9.04
C ASP A 6 -33.11 -45.69 9.70
N VAL A 7 -32.38 -46.50 10.48
CA VAL A 7 -31.09 -46.09 11.08
C VAL A 7 -30.02 -45.83 10.01
N LEU A 8 -29.92 -46.69 8.99
CA LEU A 8 -28.98 -46.52 7.88
C LEU A 8 -29.32 -45.30 7.01
N ILE A 9 -30.61 -45.03 6.79
CA ILE A 9 -31.08 -43.84 6.10
C ILE A 9 -30.72 -42.58 6.90
N GLY A 10 -30.99 -42.58 8.22
CA GLY A 10 -30.64 -41.47 9.11
C GLY A 10 -29.13 -41.17 9.13
N LEU A 11 -28.29 -42.20 9.22
CA LEU A 11 -26.83 -42.05 9.17
C LEU A 11 -26.35 -41.49 7.83
N ARG A 12 -26.94 -41.94 6.71
CA ARG A 12 -26.59 -41.44 5.39
C ARG A 12 -26.96 -39.96 5.20
N TRP A 13 -28.12 -39.53 5.72
CA TRP A 13 -28.49 -38.12 5.73
C TRP A 13 -27.57 -37.30 6.62
N LEU A 14 -27.20 -37.81 7.80
CA LEU A 14 -26.26 -37.15 8.70
C LEU A 14 -24.88 -36.98 8.04
N LEU A 15 -24.37 -38.01 7.36
CA LEU A 15 -23.10 -37.97 6.62
C LEU A 15 -23.15 -36.99 5.44
N LEU A 16 -24.26 -36.92 4.71
CA LEU A 16 -24.47 -35.96 3.63
C LEU A 16 -24.51 -34.51 4.16
N LEU A 17 -25.21 -34.27 5.27
CA LEU A 17 -25.25 -32.96 5.92
C LEU A 17 -23.87 -32.53 6.44
N LEU A 18 -23.12 -33.47 7.04
CA LEU A 18 -21.75 -33.22 7.50
C LEU A 18 -20.81 -32.88 6.33
N SER A 19 -20.93 -33.60 5.21
CA SER A 19 -20.15 -33.34 3.99
C SER A 19 -20.44 -31.95 3.42
N MET A 20 -21.71 -31.53 3.36
CA MET A 20 -22.08 -30.20 2.88
C MET A 20 -21.56 -29.08 3.81
N ALA A 21 -21.60 -29.30 5.13
CA ALA A 21 -21.03 -28.36 6.10
C ALA A 21 -19.50 -28.21 5.94
N CYS A 22 -18.77 -29.31 5.75
CA CYS A 22 -17.31 -29.26 5.53
C CYS A 22 -16.94 -28.48 4.25
N VAL A 23 -17.66 -28.69 3.14
CA VAL A 23 -17.39 -27.95 1.88
C VAL A 23 -17.62 -26.45 2.06
N SER A 24 -18.62 -26.03 2.86
CA SER A 24 -18.89 -24.61 3.10
C SER A 24 -17.85 -23.91 3.99
N VAL A 25 -17.10 -24.65 4.81
CA VAL A 25 -16.06 -24.08 5.68
C VAL A 25 -14.75 -23.85 4.91
N HIS A 26 -14.42 -24.70 3.94
CA HIS A 26 -13.17 -24.57 3.19
C HIS A 26 -13.20 -23.45 2.13
N THR A 27 -14.37 -23.12 1.57
CA THR A 27 -14.45 -22.09 0.53
C THR A 27 -14.41 -20.66 1.07
N THR A 28 -14.64 -20.42 2.36
CA THR A 28 -14.77 -19.03 2.88
C THR A 28 -13.44 -18.36 3.23
N THR A 29 -12.33 -19.10 3.27
CA THR A 29 -11.05 -18.57 3.75
C THR A 29 -10.21 -17.87 2.67
N ASP A 30 -10.33 -18.28 1.40
CA ASP A 30 -9.53 -17.71 0.30
C ASP A 30 -10.26 -16.65 -0.54
N PHE A 31 -11.60 -16.55 -0.48
CA PHE A 31 -12.39 -15.60 -1.29
C PHE A 31 -12.65 -14.25 -0.62
N LEU A 32 -12.29 -14.07 0.66
CA LEU A 32 -12.42 -12.78 1.34
C LEU A 32 -11.10 -12.02 1.20
N GLN A 33 -10.96 -11.25 0.12
CA GLN A 33 -9.91 -10.23 0.05
C GLN A 33 -10.01 -9.34 1.29
N HIS A 34 -8.99 -9.43 2.15
CA HIS A 34 -8.92 -8.64 3.37
C HIS A 34 -8.52 -7.21 3.00
N TRP A 35 -9.41 -6.27 3.29
CA TRP A 35 -9.13 -4.85 3.15
C TRP A 35 -8.33 -4.36 4.37
N PRO A 36 -7.32 -3.49 4.18
CA PRO A 36 -6.83 -2.97 2.91
C PRO A 36 -5.92 -3.97 2.18
N VAL A 37 -6.02 -4.00 0.85
CA VAL A 37 -5.11 -4.81 0.02
C VAL A 37 -3.67 -4.30 0.22
N PRO A 38 -2.73 -5.14 0.66
CA PRO A 38 -1.36 -4.71 0.95
C PRO A 38 -0.61 -4.32 -0.34
N TYR A 39 0.19 -3.25 -0.26
CA TYR A 39 1.03 -2.82 -1.38
C TYR A 39 2.18 -3.80 -1.62
N LYS A 40 2.26 -4.36 -2.84
CA LYS A 40 3.34 -5.27 -3.24
C LYS A 40 4.66 -4.49 -3.42
N ARG A 41 5.68 -4.90 -2.68
CA ARG A 41 7.04 -4.37 -2.80
C ARG A 41 7.89 -5.26 -3.72
N PHE A 42 8.94 -4.67 -4.29
CA PHE A 42 9.93 -5.35 -5.11
C PHE A 42 11.32 -5.14 -4.48
N GLU A 43 12.19 -6.13 -4.60
CA GLU A 43 13.56 -6.06 -4.06
C GLU A 43 14.43 -4.99 -4.73
N PHE A 44 14.15 -4.70 -6.01
CA PHE A 44 14.87 -3.68 -6.76
C PHE A 44 13.91 -2.87 -7.63
N ARG A 45 14.33 -1.65 -7.97
CA ARG A 45 13.65 -0.80 -8.95
C ARG A 45 14.09 -1.23 -10.36
N PRO A 46 13.19 -1.72 -11.23
CA PRO A 46 13.53 -2.00 -12.61
C PRO A 46 13.96 -0.73 -13.35
N LYS A 47 14.79 -0.89 -14.39
CA LYS A 47 15.08 0.21 -15.30
C LYS A 47 13.81 0.62 -16.06
N ASN A 48 13.74 1.89 -16.44
CA ASN A 48 12.64 2.41 -17.23
C ASN A 48 12.61 1.77 -18.62
N ASP A 49 11.41 1.54 -19.13
CA ASP A 49 11.23 1.06 -20.50
C ASP A 49 11.54 2.20 -21.49
N PRO A 50 12.31 1.97 -22.57
CA PRO A 50 12.61 2.98 -23.59
C PRO A 50 11.39 3.62 -24.26
N TYR A 51 10.26 2.90 -24.29
CA TYR A 51 8.98 3.41 -24.78
C TYR A 51 8.39 4.51 -23.87
N CYS A 52 8.63 4.40 -22.56
CA CYS A 52 8.10 5.32 -21.56
C CYS A 52 8.97 6.59 -21.45
N GLN A 53 8.65 7.60 -22.25
CA GLN A 53 9.37 8.88 -22.26
C GLN A 53 8.57 9.99 -21.59
N ALA A 54 9.16 10.63 -20.58
CA ALA A 54 8.56 11.77 -19.91
C ALA A 54 8.78 13.06 -20.71
N LYS A 55 7.72 13.89 -20.83
CA LYS A 55 7.82 15.22 -21.45
C LYS A 55 8.70 16.18 -20.65
N TYR A 56 8.69 16.03 -19.33
CA TYR A 56 9.52 16.80 -18.40
C TYR A 56 10.42 15.83 -17.63
N THR A 57 11.67 16.23 -17.44
CA THR A 57 12.65 15.44 -16.69
C THR A 57 12.22 15.27 -15.24
N PHE A 58 12.25 14.04 -14.74
CA PHE A 58 12.02 13.75 -13.33
C PHE A 58 13.22 14.20 -12.49
N CYS A 59 12.98 15.02 -11.45
CA CYS A 59 14.00 15.56 -10.53
C CYS A 59 15.21 16.23 -11.23
N PRO A 60 15.01 17.33 -11.98
CA PRO A 60 16.08 17.95 -12.78
C PRO A 60 17.24 18.51 -11.95
N THR A 61 16.97 18.95 -10.71
CA THR A 61 17.96 19.53 -9.80
C THR A 61 18.49 18.54 -8.76
N GLY A 62 18.06 17.27 -8.82
CA GLY A 62 18.53 16.22 -7.94
C GLY A 62 19.97 15.79 -8.26
N TYR A 63 20.64 15.18 -7.30
CA TYR A 63 21.92 14.52 -7.56
C TYR A 63 21.72 13.38 -8.56
N ALA A 64 22.63 13.26 -9.54
CA ALA A 64 22.51 12.26 -10.62
C ALA A 64 22.57 10.82 -10.12
N ASP A 65 23.26 10.58 -9.00
CA ASP A 65 23.34 9.29 -8.30
C ASP A 65 22.20 9.09 -7.28
N GLY A 66 21.33 10.09 -7.09
CA GLY A 66 20.27 10.08 -6.09
C GLY A 66 20.79 10.06 -4.65
N SER A 67 22.04 10.44 -4.42
CA SER A 67 22.63 10.45 -3.08
C SER A 67 21.96 11.48 -2.16
N ILE A 68 21.84 11.11 -0.89
CA ILE A 68 21.38 12.00 0.17
C ILE A 68 22.64 12.52 0.89
N PRO A 69 22.75 13.84 1.15
CA PRO A 69 23.93 14.40 1.81
C PRO A 69 24.12 13.85 3.23
N VAL A 70 25.37 13.74 3.65
CA VAL A 70 25.73 13.17 4.97
C VAL A 70 25.37 14.15 6.11
N MET A 71 24.62 13.64 7.07
CA MET A 71 24.29 14.32 8.33
C MET A 71 25.22 13.84 9.44
N LYS A 72 25.71 14.77 10.27
CA LYS A 72 26.46 14.46 11.48
C LYS A 72 25.51 14.41 12.68
N ASN A 73 25.94 13.76 13.75
CA ASN A 73 25.12 13.61 14.95
C ASN A 73 24.93 14.94 15.69
N GLU A 74 25.84 15.90 15.52
CA GLU A 74 25.79 17.21 16.17
C GLU A 74 24.99 18.25 15.37
N ASP A 75 24.51 17.88 14.17
CA ASP A 75 23.74 18.79 13.33
C ASP A 75 22.30 18.91 13.83
N ILE A 76 21.79 20.14 13.90
CA ILE A 76 20.36 20.37 14.14
C ILE A 76 19.63 20.26 12.81
N ILE A 77 18.67 19.35 12.74
CA ILE A 77 17.85 19.09 11.54
C ILE A 77 16.44 19.64 11.78
N GLN A 78 16.01 20.56 10.93
CA GLN A 78 14.64 21.07 10.91
C GLN A 78 13.89 20.43 9.74
N VAL A 79 12.71 19.86 10.03
CA VAL A 79 11.87 19.19 9.04
C VAL A 79 10.60 20.00 8.83
N PHE A 80 10.40 20.45 7.60
CA PHE A 80 9.24 21.25 7.21
C PHE A 80 8.35 20.44 6.27
N ARG A 81 7.03 20.52 6.50
CA ARG A 81 6.03 20.04 5.54
C ARG A 81 5.80 21.12 4.50
N LEU A 82 6.04 20.80 3.24
CA LEU A 82 5.72 21.65 2.11
C LEU A 82 4.45 21.14 1.45
N GLN A 83 3.54 22.06 1.13
CA GLN A 83 2.31 21.79 0.42
C GLN A 83 2.17 22.80 -0.73
N ALA A 84 1.89 22.29 -1.93
CA ALA A 84 1.64 23.12 -3.10
C ALA A 84 0.44 22.57 -3.90
N PRO A 85 -0.47 23.43 -4.38
CA PRO A 85 -1.60 23.00 -5.20
C PRO A 85 -1.09 22.44 -6.53
N VAL A 86 -1.62 21.30 -6.94
CA VAL A 86 -1.33 20.66 -8.24
C VAL A 86 -2.47 20.90 -9.21
N TRP A 87 -3.70 20.68 -8.75
CA TRP A 87 -4.90 20.85 -9.55
C TRP A 87 -6.01 21.42 -8.70
N GLU A 88 -6.78 22.32 -9.29
CA GLU A 88 -8.04 22.79 -8.75
C GLU A 88 -9.10 22.53 -9.82
N PHE A 89 -10.20 21.90 -9.42
CA PHE A 89 -11.32 21.69 -10.32
C PHE A 89 -12.63 22.03 -9.61
N LYS A 90 -13.56 22.58 -10.40
CA LYS A 90 -14.91 22.90 -9.94
C LYS A 90 -15.91 21.99 -10.65
N TYR A 91 -16.74 21.27 -9.89
CA TYR A 91 -17.83 20.46 -10.42
C TYR A 91 -19.14 20.84 -9.71
N GLY A 92 -20.03 21.54 -10.40
CA GLY A 92 -21.21 22.16 -9.78
C GLY A 92 -20.79 23.15 -8.68
N ASP A 93 -21.20 22.87 -7.45
CA ASP A 93 -20.87 23.65 -6.25
C ASP A 93 -19.63 23.14 -5.50
N LEU A 94 -19.04 22.02 -5.92
CA LEU A 94 -17.87 21.42 -5.27
C LEU A 94 -16.57 21.98 -5.88
N LEU A 95 -15.72 22.55 -5.03
CA LEU A 95 -14.33 22.89 -5.34
C LEU A 95 -13.40 21.85 -4.72
N GLY A 96 -12.66 21.13 -5.57
CA GLY A 96 -11.67 20.13 -5.13
C GLY A 96 -10.26 20.64 -5.32
N HIS A 97 -9.43 20.55 -4.27
CA HIS A 97 -8.00 20.87 -4.33
C HIS A 97 -7.18 19.59 -4.21
N PHE A 98 -6.35 19.31 -5.22
CA PHE A 98 -5.32 18.29 -5.14
C PHE A 98 -4.00 18.96 -4.78
N VAL A 99 -3.42 18.54 -3.67
CA VAL A 99 -2.19 19.12 -3.12
C VAL A 99 -1.06 18.11 -3.26
N SER A 100 0.09 18.59 -3.72
CA SER A 100 1.35 17.86 -3.67
C SER A 100 2.01 18.14 -2.33
N GLU A 101 2.55 17.08 -1.75
CA GLU A 101 3.26 17.17 -0.48
C GLU A 101 4.73 16.80 -0.66
N ALA A 102 5.59 17.55 0.00
CA ALA A 102 7.01 17.26 0.10
C ALA A 102 7.50 17.59 1.50
N PHE A 103 8.66 17.03 1.87
CA PHE A 103 9.36 17.42 3.09
C PHE A 103 10.65 18.15 2.73
N LEU A 104 10.90 19.27 3.41
CA LEU A 104 12.16 20.00 3.33
C LEU A 104 12.97 19.78 4.59
N ILE A 105 14.24 19.47 4.40
CA ILE A 105 15.20 19.21 5.47
C ILE A 105 16.20 20.36 5.46
N SER A 106 16.22 21.16 6.52
CA SER A 106 17.21 22.21 6.73
C SER A 106 18.22 21.78 7.79
N LYS A 107 19.50 22.01 7.51
CA LYS A 107 20.63 21.64 8.37
C LYS A 107 21.27 22.88 8.94
N THR A 108 21.41 22.93 10.26
CA THR A 108 22.17 23.98 10.96
C THR A 108 23.33 23.35 11.71
N LYS A 109 24.55 23.75 11.34
CA LYS A 109 25.77 23.32 12.05
C LYS A 109 25.88 24.12 13.36
N LEU A 110 25.93 23.43 14.49
CA LEU A 110 26.30 24.07 15.74
C LEU A 110 27.79 24.44 15.66
N ILE A 111 28.08 25.75 15.70
CA ILE A 111 29.43 26.22 16.01
C ILE A 111 29.57 26.03 17.51
N SER A 112 30.11 24.88 17.91
CA SER A 112 30.60 24.70 19.27
C SER A 112 31.78 25.65 19.44
N ASN A 113 31.58 26.72 20.22
CA ASN A 113 32.68 27.49 20.78
C ASN A 113 33.36 26.60 21.80
N GLN A 114 34.43 25.94 21.39
CA GLN A 114 35.36 25.26 22.27
C GLN A 114 36.76 25.82 22.04
#